data_AF-G8ZN72-F1
#
_entry.id   AF-G8ZN72-F1
#
_cell.length_a   1.000
_cell.length_b   1.000
_cell.length_c   1.000
_cell.angle_alpha   90.00
_cell.angle_beta   90.00
_cell.angle_gamma   90.00
#
_symmetry.space_group_name_H-M   'P 1'
#
loop_
_entity.id
_entity.type
_entity.pdbx_description
1 polymer ?
#
loop_
_entity_poly.entity_id
_entity_poly.type
_entity_poly.pdbx_seq_one_letter_code
_entity_poly.pdbx_strand_id
1 'polypeptide(L)'
;MNIWTAASDGREDVVEQLLAQNNGLNANSKDPNGYTSVHAAAAYGHIELLKKLCKQYNGDINIRDNDGDTPLHHCEDVNTAKIIVEVLGGDISLTNEEGKTALQSFEEDAEFPELIQYMRLQSGIPQDQDSLGIDADQLQQFRDNIRYTLETEPEDLNDPESQARRKKLEQIIQGENAEQELENYIREIIRSQIMTNGEPGAAEEQKGSNAKRRK
;
A
#
# COMPACT_ATOMS: atom_id res chain seq x y z
N MET A 1 35.33 -0.96 7.98
CA MET A 1 33.86 -1.05 7.95
C MET A 1 33.31 0.19 8.62
N ASN A 2 32.35 0.88 8.00
CA ASN A 2 31.68 2.01 8.62
C ASN A 2 30.45 1.52 9.43
N ILE A 3 29.87 2.40 10.25
CA ILE A 3 28.74 2.05 11.12
C ILE A 3 27.50 1.63 10.34
N TRP A 4 27.28 2.20 9.16
CA TRP A 4 26.15 1.85 8.30
C TRP A 4 26.25 0.41 7.81
N THR A 5 27.40 -0.01 7.26
CA THR A 5 27.60 -1.41 6.83
C THR A 5 27.53 -2.38 8.01
N ALA A 6 28.03 -1.98 9.19
CA ALA A 6 27.90 -2.82 10.38
C ALA A 6 26.43 -2.97 10.81
N ALA A 7 25.63 -1.91 10.67
CA ALA A 7 24.21 -1.91 10.99
C ALA A 7 23.38 -2.66 9.95
N SER A 8 23.68 -2.56 8.65
CA SER A 8 23.02 -3.34 7.59
C SER A 8 23.28 -4.83 7.73
N ASP A 9 24.46 -5.21 8.23
CA ASP A 9 24.83 -6.60 8.53
C ASP A 9 24.30 -7.08 9.90
N GLY A 10 23.64 -6.23 10.68
CA GLY A 10 23.14 -6.57 12.02
C GLY A 10 24.22 -6.83 13.06
N ARG A 11 25.45 -6.34 12.85
CA ARG A 11 26.59 -6.60 13.74
C ARG A 11 26.60 -5.65 14.92
N GLU A 12 25.74 -5.95 15.90
CA GLU A 12 25.55 -5.16 17.11
C GLU A 12 26.86 -4.84 17.82
N ASP A 13 27.74 -5.82 18.00
CA ASP A 13 29.03 -5.68 18.66
C ASP A 13 29.93 -4.64 17.97
N VAL A 14 29.96 -4.65 16.63
CA VAL A 14 30.75 -3.70 15.84
C VAL A 14 30.14 -2.31 15.90
N VAL A 15 28.81 -2.19 15.83
CA VAL A 15 28.12 -0.90 15.95
C VAL A 15 28.37 -0.27 17.32
N GLU A 16 28.24 -1.03 18.40
CA GLU A 16 28.50 -0.56 19.76
C GLU A 16 29.96 -0.12 19.94
N GLN A 17 30.92 -0.91 19.42
CA GLN A 17 32.33 -0.53 19.44
C GLN A 17 32.59 0.78 18.69
N LEU A 18 31.96 0.99 17.53
CA LEU A 18 32.12 2.21 16.74
C LEU A 18 31.52 3.43 17.45
N LEU A 19 30.36 3.28 18.09
CA LEU A 19 29.70 4.35 18.85
C LEU A 19 30.43 4.69 20.16
N ALA A 20 31.16 3.73 20.74
CA ALA A 20 31.98 3.96 21.93
C ALA A 20 33.31 4.66 21.63
N GLN A 21 33.71 4.78 20.36
CA GLN A 21 34.94 5.47 19.99
C GLN A 21 34.76 6.99 20.15
N ASN A 22 35.77 7.66 20.71
CA ASN A 22 35.75 9.11 20.93
C ASN A 22 36.14 9.89 19.65
N ASN A 23 35.52 9.55 18.52
CA ASN A 23 35.76 10.13 17.19
C ASN A 23 34.61 11.06 16.73
N GLY A 24 33.62 11.31 17.59
CA GLY A 24 32.46 12.15 17.30
C GLY A 24 31.33 11.43 16.55
N LEU A 25 31.49 10.14 16.24
CA LEU A 25 30.46 9.32 15.64
C LEU A 25 29.31 9.05 16.64
N ASN A 26 28.08 9.10 16.16
CA ASN A 26 26.89 8.80 16.93
C ASN A 26 25.83 8.11 16.04
N ALA A 27 24.73 7.65 16.64
CA ALA A 27 23.67 6.94 15.92
C ALA A 27 22.97 7.78 14.82
N ASN A 28 23.07 9.11 14.90
CA ASN A 28 22.48 10.07 13.94
C ASN A 28 23.50 10.57 12.90
N SER A 29 24.72 10.01 12.91
CA SER A 29 25.75 10.38 11.94
C SER A 29 25.35 9.92 10.56
N LYS A 30 25.26 10.87 9.63
CA LYS A 30 24.83 10.64 8.26
C LYS A 30 26.00 10.25 7.36
N ASP A 31 25.74 9.35 6.43
CA ASP A 31 26.60 9.10 5.29
C ASP A 31 26.39 10.19 4.19
N PRO A 32 27.10 10.13 3.05
CA PRO A 32 26.93 11.13 1.98
C PRO A 32 25.51 11.23 1.39
N ASN A 33 24.70 10.17 1.50
CA ASN A 33 23.30 10.12 1.05
C ASN A 33 22.32 10.47 2.17
N GLY A 34 22.81 10.86 3.35
CA GLY A 34 21.97 11.21 4.49
C GLY A 34 21.55 10.02 5.35
N TYR A 35 21.91 8.79 4.97
CA TYR A 35 21.55 7.57 5.69
C TYR A 35 22.29 7.46 7.01
N THR A 36 21.65 6.85 7.99
CA THR A 36 22.21 6.62 9.33
C THR A 36 22.20 5.13 9.67
N SER A 37 22.85 4.75 10.78
CA SER A 37 22.73 3.37 11.29
C SER A 37 21.30 3.01 11.69
N VAL A 38 20.47 4.00 12.03
CA VAL A 38 19.04 3.80 12.34
C VAL A 38 18.26 3.41 11.07
N HIS A 39 18.52 4.10 9.95
CA HIS A 39 17.94 3.71 8.65
C HIS A 39 18.33 2.28 8.28
N ALA A 40 19.62 1.93 8.35
CA ALA A 40 20.08 0.58 8.00
C ALA A 40 19.47 -0.50 8.90
N ALA A 41 19.40 -0.28 10.21
CA ALA A 41 18.81 -1.26 11.13
C ALA A 41 17.31 -1.45 10.88
N ALA A 42 16.59 -0.39 10.48
CA ALA A 42 15.19 -0.46 10.10
C ALA A 42 14.99 -1.16 8.73
N ALA A 43 15.77 -0.80 7.72
CA ALA A 43 15.64 -1.35 6.38
C ALA A 43 15.83 -2.86 6.33
N TYR A 44 16.84 -3.36 7.06
CA TYR A 44 17.18 -4.78 7.09
C TYR A 44 16.57 -5.55 8.26
N GLY A 45 15.63 -4.95 9.00
CA GLY A 45 14.87 -5.61 10.06
C GLY A 45 15.68 -6.05 11.28
N HIS A 46 16.81 -5.38 11.58
CA HIS A 46 17.65 -5.65 12.75
C HIS A 46 17.05 -5.02 14.01
N ILE A 47 15.93 -5.59 14.47
CA ILE A 47 15.08 -5.03 15.52
C ILE A 47 15.81 -4.75 16.84
N GLU A 48 16.66 -5.68 17.30
CA GLU A 48 17.35 -5.50 18.58
C GLU A 48 18.41 -4.41 18.48
N LEU A 49 19.14 -4.35 17.36
CA LEU A 49 20.02 -3.23 17.05
C LEU A 49 19.26 -1.90 16.97
N LEU A 50 18.14 -1.85 16.26
CA LEU A 50 17.31 -0.66 16.11
C LEU A 50 16.85 -0.13 17.47
N LYS A 51 16.34 -1.01 18.34
CA LYS A 51 15.97 -0.65 19.72
C LYS A 51 17.15 -0.11 20.51
N LYS A 52 18.34 -0.74 20.41
CA LYS A 52 19.54 -0.27 21.09
C LYS A 52 19.95 1.12 20.62
N LEU A 53 20.01 1.34 19.30
CA LEU A 53 20.36 2.62 18.71
C LEU A 53 19.47 3.74 19.24
N CYS A 54 18.15 3.56 19.25
CA CYS A 54 17.22 4.58 19.73
C CYS A 54 17.24 4.75 21.26
N LYS A 55 17.21 3.65 22.03
CA LYS A 55 17.04 3.71 23.49
C LYS A 55 18.32 3.96 24.27
N GLN A 56 19.47 3.52 23.75
CA GLN A 56 20.75 3.60 24.46
C GLN A 56 21.69 4.63 23.83
N TYR A 57 21.63 4.82 22.52
CA TYR A 57 22.53 5.70 21.78
C TYR A 57 21.87 6.95 21.21
N ASN A 58 20.65 7.27 21.69
CA ASN A 58 19.90 8.47 21.30
C ASN A 58 19.72 8.62 19.78
N GLY A 59 19.59 7.49 19.07
CA GLY A 59 19.21 7.45 17.67
C GLY A 59 17.80 8.01 17.50
N ASP A 60 17.66 9.00 16.62
CA ASP A 60 16.39 9.58 16.25
C ASP A 60 15.68 8.67 15.24
N ILE A 61 14.51 8.15 15.60
CA ILE A 61 13.74 7.25 14.74
C ILE A 61 13.00 7.99 13.61
N ASN A 62 12.92 9.32 13.70
CA ASN A 62 12.29 10.21 12.72
C ASN A 62 13.33 11.00 11.91
N ILE A 63 14.61 10.63 12.02
CA ILE A 63 15.68 11.25 11.24
C ILE A 63 15.40 11.09 9.75
N ARG A 64 15.63 12.15 8.96
CA ARG A 64 15.43 12.14 7.51
C ARG A 64 16.75 11.97 6.79
N ASP A 65 16.82 11.13 5.76
CA ASP A 65 17.96 11.09 4.84
C ASP A 65 17.95 12.29 3.86
N ASN A 66 18.68 12.21 2.74
CA ASN A 66 18.71 13.30 1.76
C ASN A 66 17.49 13.35 0.85
N ASP A 67 16.77 12.25 0.68
CA ASP A 67 15.49 12.19 -0.06
C ASP A 67 14.31 12.53 0.87
N GLY A 68 14.62 12.81 2.14
CA GLY A 68 13.66 13.17 3.16
C GLY A 68 12.97 11.95 3.77
N ASP A 69 13.36 10.74 3.39
CA ASP A 69 12.80 9.50 3.89
C ASP A 69 13.23 9.28 5.35
N THR A 70 12.32 8.73 6.15
CA THR A 70 12.60 8.32 7.54
C THR A 70 12.95 6.83 7.58
N PRO A 71 13.52 6.30 8.68
CA PRO A 71 13.69 4.86 8.85
C PRO A 71 12.42 4.03 8.61
N LEU A 72 11.23 4.60 8.80
CA LEU A 72 9.96 3.95 8.50
C LEU A 72 9.69 3.83 7.00
N HIS A 73 10.18 4.75 6.15
CA HIS A 73 10.02 4.66 4.68
C HIS A 73 10.83 3.49 4.10
N HIS A 74 11.90 3.09 4.79
CA HIS A 74 12.82 2.05 4.32
C HIS A 74 12.48 0.64 4.82
N CYS A 75 11.47 0.45 5.67
CA CYS A 75 11.20 -0.88 6.22
C CYS A 75 10.52 -1.80 5.21
N GLU A 76 10.90 -3.08 5.21
CA GLU A 76 10.37 -4.09 4.26
C GLU A 76 9.44 -5.10 4.95
N ASP A 77 9.26 -5.01 6.27
CA ASP A 77 8.48 -5.99 7.04
C ASP A 77 7.62 -5.38 8.16
N VAL A 78 6.50 -6.05 8.42
CA VAL A 78 5.49 -5.63 9.44
C VAL A 78 6.07 -5.58 10.85
N ASN A 79 6.97 -6.50 11.20
CA ASN A 79 7.48 -6.59 12.56
C ASN A 79 8.37 -5.37 12.86
N THR A 80 9.22 -4.97 11.92
CA THR A 80 10.04 -3.77 12.05
C THR A 80 9.17 -2.51 12.09
N ALA A 81 8.18 -2.38 11.21
CA ALA A 81 7.23 -1.26 11.25
C ALA A 81 6.51 -1.15 12.61
N LYS A 82 6.06 -2.27 13.18
CA LYS A 82 5.46 -2.31 14.53
C LYS A 82 6.40 -1.79 15.60
N ILE A 83 7.67 -2.20 15.56
CA ILE A 83 8.65 -1.72 16.53
C ILE A 83 8.86 -0.21 16.38
N ILE A 84 8.95 0.29 15.16
CA ILE A 84 9.11 1.72 14.88
C ILE A 84 7.92 2.51 15.43
N VAL A 85 6.70 2.15 15.04
CA VAL A 85 5.49 2.91 15.36
C VAL A 85 5.08 2.74 16.83
N GLU A 86 4.99 1.50 17.31
CA GLU A 86 4.36 1.20 18.61
C GLU A 86 5.36 1.28 19.78
N VAL A 87 6.66 1.07 19.54
CA VAL A 87 7.67 0.97 20.61
C VAL A 87 8.64 2.15 20.62
N LEU A 88 9.03 2.65 19.44
CA LEU A 88 10.03 3.71 19.30
C LEU A 88 9.39 5.09 19.06
N GLY A 89 8.10 5.16 18.77
CA GLY A 89 7.39 6.41 18.54
C GLY A 89 7.71 7.06 17.20
N GLY A 90 7.91 6.22 16.16
CA GLY A 90 8.03 6.68 14.79
C GLY A 90 6.76 7.36 14.32
N ASP A 91 6.90 8.54 13.73
CA ASP A 91 5.79 9.35 13.25
C ASP A 91 5.42 8.93 11.82
N ILE A 92 4.25 8.31 11.68
CA ILE A 92 3.71 7.81 10.41
C ILE A 92 3.25 8.93 9.47
N SER A 93 3.09 10.17 9.98
CA SER A 93 2.61 11.32 9.20
C SER A 93 3.72 12.10 8.50
N LEU A 94 4.98 11.79 8.82
CA LEU A 94 6.12 12.44 8.17
C LEU A 94 6.17 12.10 6.69
N THR A 95 6.46 13.12 5.90
CA THR A 95 6.57 13.03 4.45
C THR A 95 8.01 13.25 3.99
N ASN A 96 8.39 12.56 2.91
CA ASN A 96 9.67 12.73 2.25
C ASN A 96 9.72 13.99 1.36
N GLU A 97 10.78 14.19 0.57
CA GLU A 97 10.90 15.36 -0.32
C GLU A 97 9.86 15.37 -1.46
N GLU A 98 9.32 14.20 -1.82
CA GLU A 98 8.21 14.07 -2.77
C GLU A 98 6.82 14.37 -2.15
N GLY A 99 6.78 14.63 -0.84
CA GLY A 99 5.54 14.87 -0.09
C GLY A 99 4.76 13.60 0.22
N LYS A 100 5.38 12.42 0.11
CA LYS A 100 4.77 11.12 0.37
C LYS A 100 5.07 10.63 1.77
N THR A 101 4.10 10.00 2.42
CA THR A 101 4.33 9.24 3.66
C THR A 101 4.94 7.87 3.35
N ALA A 102 5.43 7.18 4.39
CA ALA A 102 5.90 5.81 4.25
C ALA A 102 4.83 4.88 3.65
N LEU A 103 3.57 5.01 4.10
CA LEU A 103 2.45 4.23 3.54
C LEU A 103 2.28 4.48 2.04
N GLN A 104 2.29 5.73 1.60
CA GLN A 104 2.11 6.07 0.18
C GLN A 104 3.25 5.53 -0.67
N SER A 105 4.48 5.54 -0.15
CA SER A 105 5.64 4.97 -0.84
C SER A 105 5.48 3.46 -1.02
N PHE A 106 5.07 2.73 0.04
CA PHE A 106 4.80 1.29 -0.05
C PHE A 106 3.66 0.94 -1.02
N GLU A 107 2.63 1.78 -1.08
CA GLU A 107 1.49 1.58 -1.98
C GLU A 107 1.86 1.75 -3.46
N GLU A 108 2.79 2.66 -3.78
CA GLU A 108 3.28 2.88 -5.15
C GLU A 108 4.13 1.73 -5.66
N ASP A 109 5.02 1.20 -4.82
CA ASP A 109 5.89 0.07 -5.18
C ASP A 109 5.13 -1.27 -5.14
N ALA A 110 4.04 -1.35 -4.37
CA ALA A 110 3.19 -2.52 -4.18
C ALA A 110 3.94 -3.80 -3.75
N GLU A 111 5.09 -3.64 -3.10
CA GLU A 111 6.06 -4.73 -2.87
C GLU A 111 5.77 -5.53 -1.58
N PHE A 112 5.08 -4.93 -0.59
CA PHE A 112 4.87 -5.51 0.74
C PHE A 112 3.39 -5.45 1.21
N PRO A 113 2.52 -6.37 0.74
CA PRO A 113 1.08 -6.32 1.02
C PRO A 113 0.72 -6.31 2.51
N GLU A 114 1.37 -7.14 3.31
CA GLU A 114 1.10 -7.24 4.76
C GLU A 114 1.55 -5.96 5.50
N LEU A 115 2.64 -5.34 5.05
CA LEU A 115 3.13 -4.07 5.60
C LEU A 115 2.18 -2.93 5.26
N ILE A 116 1.72 -2.85 4.00
CA ILE A 116 0.73 -1.86 3.56
C ILE A 116 -0.54 -1.99 4.40
N GLN A 117 -1.07 -3.21 4.58
CA GLN A 117 -2.26 -3.44 5.41
C GLN A 117 -2.08 -3.01 6.86
N TYR A 118 -0.91 -3.28 7.44
CA TYR A 118 -0.58 -2.83 8.79
C TYR A 118 -0.54 -1.29 8.87
N MET A 119 0.14 -0.63 7.93
CA MET A 119 0.30 0.81 7.89
C MET A 119 -1.01 1.55 7.63
N ARG A 120 -1.90 0.98 6.80
CA ARG A 120 -3.29 1.43 6.62
C ARG A 120 -4.05 1.42 7.94
N LEU A 121 -4.01 0.30 8.65
CA LEU A 121 -4.66 0.19 9.95
C LEU A 121 -4.13 1.24 10.95
N GLN A 122 -2.82 1.48 11.00
CA GLN A 122 -2.23 2.53 11.86
C GLN A 122 -2.66 3.94 11.45
N SER A 123 -2.90 4.15 10.17
CA SER A 123 -3.36 5.44 9.61
C SER A 123 -4.88 5.65 9.74
N GLY A 124 -5.61 4.70 10.35
CA GLY A 124 -7.08 4.74 10.47
C GLY A 124 -7.82 4.36 9.17
N ILE A 125 -7.11 3.78 8.21
CA ILE A 125 -7.64 3.28 6.94
C ILE A 125 -8.09 1.82 7.17
N PRO A 126 -9.39 1.48 7.01
CA PRO A 126 -9.91 0.13 7.30
C PRO A 126 -9.29 -0.98 6.43
N GLN A 127 -9.10 -2.18 6.99
CA GLN A 127 -8.51 -3.35 6.29
C GLN A 127 -9.30 -3.80 5.04
N ASP A 128 -10.58 -3.45 5.00
CA ASP A 128 -11.54 -3.75 3.96
C ASP A 128 -11.41 -2.85 2.70
N GLN A 129 -10.48 -1.89 2.71
CA GLN A 129 -10.20 -1.00 1.58
C GLN A 129 -9.22 -1.57 0.52
N ASP A 130 -8.70 -2.78 0.68
CA ASP A 130 -7.58 -3.25 -0.14
C ASP A 130 -7.91 -4.32 -1.17
N SER A 131 -7.29 -4.19 -2.36
CA SER A 131 -7.09 -5.21 -3.40
C SER A 131 -8.24 -5.50 -4.39
N LEU A 132 -8.53 -4.53 -5.27
CA LEU A 132 -9.01 -4.86 -6.63
C LEU A 132 -8.07 -4.31 -7.73
N GLY A 133 -6.97 -3.63 -7.37
CA GLY A 133 -6.04 -3.04 -8.34
C GLY A 133 -6.65 -1.91 -9.19
N ILE A 134 -7.75 -1.31 -8.72
CA ILE A 134 -8.46 -0.24 -9.42
C ILE A 134 -7.80 1.07 -9.02
N ASP A 135 -7.08 1.69 -9.95
CA ASP A 135 -6.54 3.04 -9.78
C ASP A 135 -7.68 4.09 -9.74
N ALA A 136 -7.36 5.31 -9.29
CA ALA A 136 -8.34 6.38 -9.14
C ALA A 136 -9.04 6.75 -10.47
N ASP A 137 -8.33 6.61 -11.60
CA ASP A 137 -8.85 6.93 -12.92
C ASP A 137 -9.85 5.87 -13.41
N GLN A 138 -9.59 4.59 -13.16
CA GLN A 138 -10.50 3.49 -13.43
C GLN A 138 -11.77 3.61 -12.59
N LEU A 139 -11.64 4.01 -11.32
CA LEU A 139 -12.80 4.26 -10.47
C LEU A 139 -13.63 5.44 -10.99
N GLN A 140 -12.97 6.52 -11.42
CA GLN A 140 -13.64 7.68 -12.00
C GLN A 140 -14.36 7.35 -13.30
N GLN A 141 -13.73 6.59 -14.20
CA GLN A 141 -14.37 6.11 -15.42
C GLN A 141 -15.59 5.23 -15.13
N PHE A 142 -15.52 4.38 -14.10
CA PHE A 142 -16.66 3.56 -13.70
C PHE A 142 -17.83 4.41 -13.18
N ARG A 143 -17.54 5.47 -12.40
CA ARG A 143 -18.54 6.44 -11.94
C ARG A 143 -19.23 7.11 -13.13
N ASP A 144 -18.45 7.59 -14.10
CA ASP A 144 -18.97 8.27 -15.28
C ASP A 144 -19.84 7.32 -16.13
N ASN A 145 -19.44 6.06 -16.26
CA ASN A 145 -20.21 5.03 -16.96
C ASN A 145 -21.51 4.67 -16.24
N ILE A 146 -21.51 4.55 -14.90
CA ILE A 146 -22.75 4.33 -14.13
C ILE A 146 -23.70 5.51 -14.35
N ARG A 147 -23.20 6.73 -14.23
CA ARG A 147 -24.00 7.94 -14.37
C ARG A 147 -24.60 8.03 -15.77
N TYR A 148 -23.79 7.81 -16.81
CA TYR A 148 -24.24 7.78 -18.19
C TYR A 148 -25.31 6.71 -18.41
N THR A 149 -25.12 5.51 -17.86
CA THR A 149 -26.09 4.41 -17.94
C THR A 149 -27.44 4.81 -17.31
N LEU A 150 -27.42 5.43 -16.12
CA LEU A 150 -28.64 5.93 -15.45
C LEU A 150 -29.34 7.02 -16.26
N GLU A 151 -28.57 7.90 -16.92
CA GLU A 151 -29.11 9.02 -17.70
C GLU A 151 -29.63 8.60 -19.08
N THR A 152 -29.11 7.52 -19.68
CA THR A 152 -29.36 7.19 -21.09
C THR A 152 -30.12 5.89 -21.34
N GLU A 153 -30.03 4.90 -20.45
CA GLU A 153 -30.78 3.66 -20.64
C GLU A 153 -32.22 3.81 -20.13
N PRO A 154 -33.24 3.52 -20.95
CA PRO A 154 -34.61 3.44 -20.47
C PRO A 154 -34.77 2.25 -19.52
N GLU A 155 -35.54 2.43 -18.46
CA GLU A 155 -35.81 1.36 -17.48
C GLU A 155 -36.54 0.21 -18.17
N ASP A 156 -35.91 -0.97 -18.20
CA ASP A 156 -36.58 -2.18 -18.69
C ASP A 156 -37.51 -2.71 -17.60
N LEU A 157 -38.81 -2.46 -17.78
CA LEU A 157 -39.85 -2.88 -16.86
C LEU A 157 -40.02 -4.41 -16.79
N ASN A 158 -39.40 -5.16 -17.70
CA ASN A 158 -39.50 -6.62 -17.78
C ASN A 158 -38.28 -7.38 -17.20
N ASP A 159 -37.21 -6.68 -16.80
CA ASP A 159 -36.05 -7.30 -16.16
C ASP A 159 -35.92 -6.89 -14.67
N PRO A 160 -36.23 -7.81 -13.73
CA PRO A 160 -36.13 -7.54 -12.30
C PRO A 160 -34.71 -7.20 -11.81
N GLU A 161 -33.67 -7.71 -12.49
CA GLU A 161 -32.28 -7.51 -12.07
C GLU A 161 -31.80 -6.08 -12.38
N SER A 162 -32.11 -5.58 -13.58
CA SER A 162 -31.88 -4.18 -13.97
C SER A 162 -32.59 -3.19 -13.04
N GLN A 163 -33.85 -3.46 -12.67
CA GLN A 163 -34.60 -2.63 -11.72
C GLN A 163 -33.97 -2.62 -10.32
N ALA A 164 -33.55 -3.78 -9.82
CA ALA A 164 -32.90 -3.90 -8.52
C ALA A 164 -31.57 -3.13 -8.49
N ARG A 165 -30.77 -3.22 -9.56
CA ARG A 165 -29.50 -2.49 -9.71
C ARG A 165 -29.71 -0.98 -9.73
N ARG A 166 -30.67 -0.48 -10.51
CA ARG A 166 -31.02 0.95 -10.56
C ARG A 166 -31.48 1.47 -9.21
N LYS A 167 -32.41 0.76 -8.56
CA LYS A 167 -32.93 1.16 -7.25
C LYS A 167 -31.83 1.21 -6.18
N LYS A 168 -30.89 0.25 -6.21
CA LYS A 168 -29.73 0.24 -5.28
C LYS A 168 -28.80 1.43 -5.56
N LEU A 169 -28.54 1.78 -6.82
CA LEU A 169 -27.75 2.96 -7.19
C LEU A 169 -28.42 4.28 -6.79
N GLU A 170 -29.73 4.42 -6.98
CA GLU A 170 -30.47 5.62 -6.58
C GLU A 170 -30.48 5.81 -5.05
N GLN A 171 -30.61 4.71 -4.29
CA GLN A 171 -30.52 4.75 -2.83
C GLN A 171 -29.15 5.23 -2.36
N ILE A 172 -28.09 4.73 -2.98
CA ILE A 172 -26.71 5.13 -2.69
C ILE A 172 -26.51 6.62 -2.99
N ILE A 173 -26.96 7.11 -4.16
CA ILE A 173 -26.81 8.52 -4.56
C ILE A 173 -27.57 9.47 -3.61
N GLN A 174 -28.66 9.01 -2.99
CA GLN A 174 -29.45 9.80 -2.05
C GLN A 174 -28.95 9.73 -0.59
N GLY A 175 -27.99 8.86 -0.28
CA GLY A 175 -27.44 8.68 1.06
C GLY A 175 -26.46 9.78 1.47
N GLU A 176 -26.28 9.98 2.79
CA GLU A 176 -25.33 10.97 3.34
C GLU A 176 -23.86 10.64 3.01
N ASN A 177 -23.54 9.38 2.69
CA ASN A 177 -22.21 8.90 2.36
C ASN A 177 -22.15 8.23 0.97
N ALA A 178 -22.84 8.85 0.00
CA ALA A 178 -23.04 8.33 -1.35
C ALA A 178 -21.74 7.90 -2.04
N GLU A 179 -20.65 8.63 -1.82
CA GLU A 179 -19.36 8.36 -2.47
C GLU A 179 -18.75 7.03 -2.00
N GLN A 180 -18.72 6.80 -0.68
CA GLN A 180 -18.20 5.58 -0.09
C GLN A 180 -19.11 4.37 -0.38
N GLU A 181 -20.42 4.55 -0.35
CA GLU A 181 -21.38 3.48 -0.62
C GLU A 181 -21.37 3.07 -2.10
N LEU A 182 -21.22 4.03 -3.01
CA LEU A 182 -21.07 3.77 -4.43
C LEU A 182 -19.80 2.96 -4.68
N GLU A 183 -18.68 3.38 -4.08
CA GLU A 183 -17.43 2.65 -4.17
C GLU A 183 -17.57 1.20 -3.69
N ASN A 184 -18.19 0.98 -2.53
CA ASN A 184 -18.43 -0.36 -1.98
C ASN A 184 -19.30 -1.21 -2.93
N TYR A 185 -20.30 -0.61 -3.56
CA TYR A 185 -21.18 -1.31 -4.50
C TYR A 185 -20.46 -1.68 -5.82
N ILE A 186 -19.62 -0.78 -6.35
CA ILE A 186 -18.77 -1.06 -7.52
C ILE A 186 -17.86 -2.26 -7.23
N ARG A 187 -17.24 -2.28 -6.05
CA ARG A 187 -16.36 -3.36 -5.61
C ARG A 187 -17.11 -4.68 -5.45
N GLU A 188 -18.35 -4.66 -4.95
CA GLU A 188 -19.22 -5.84 -4.83
C GLU A 188 -19.51 -6.48 -6.21
N ILE A 189 -19.83 -5.66 -7.21
CA ILE A 189 -20.09 -6.12 -8.60
C ILE A 189 -18.83 -6.74 -9.22
N ILE A 190 -17.67 -6.11 -9.05
CA ILE A 190 -16.43 -6.63 -9.64
C ILE A 190 -16.04 -7.96 -8.98
N ARG A 191 -16.18 -8.08 -7.65
CA ARG A 191 -15.96 -9.34 -6.93
C ARG A 191 -16.89 -10.45 -7.43
N SER A 192 -18.17 -10.16 -7.66
CA SER A 192 -19.12 -11.16 -8.17
C SER A 192 -18.80 -11.58 -9.61
N GLN A 193 -18.34 -10.66 -10.46
CA GLN A 193 -17.90 -10.95 -11.83
C GLN A 193 -16.60 -11.78 -11.88
N ILE A 194 -15.63 -11.52 -11.00
CA ILE A 194 -14.40 -12.32 -10.93
C ILE A 194 -14.71 -13.75 -10.44
N MET A 195 -15.59 -13.90 -9.44
CA MET A 195 -15.97 -15.22 -8.92
C MET A 195 -16.80 -16.05 -9.91
N THR A 196 -17.55 -15.41 -10.81
CA THR A 196 -18.30 -16.09 -11.87
C THR A 196 -17.44 -16.47 -13.08
N ASN A 197 -16.33 -15.75 -13.32
CA ASN A 197 -15.39 -16.03 -14.42
C ASN A 197 -14.20 -16.93 -14.01
N GLY A 198 -14.18 -17.43 -12.78
CA GLY A 198 -13.09 -18.23 -12.20
C GLY A 198 -13.17 -19.76 -12.36
N GLU A 199 -14.15 -20.30 -13.10
CA GLU A 199 -14.13 -21.71 -13.49
C GLU A 199 -13.44 -21.90 -14.86
N PRO A 200 -12.29 -22.58 -14.94
CA PRO A 200 -11.72 -22.97 -16.22
C PRO A 200 -12.41 -24.22 -16.72
N GLY A 201 -13.36 -24.09 -17.66
CA GLY A 201 -13.86 -25.25 -18.40
C GLY A 201 -15.17 -25.08 -19.15
N ALA A 202 -15.14 -24.42 -20.31
CA ALA A 202 -15.75 -24.89 -21.56
C ALA A 202 -15.60 -23.81 -22.64
N ALA A 203 -14.51 -23.89 -23.41
CA ALA A 203 -14.45 -23.31 -24.74
C ALA A 203 -15.10 -24.30 -25.75
N GLU A 204 -15.53 -23.73 -26.88
CA GLU A 204 -16.06 -24.35 -28.11
C GLU A 204 -17.61 -24.48 -28.16
N GLU A 205 -18.35 -24.02 -29.17
CA GLU A 205 -18.03 -23.85 -30.58
C GLU A 205 -18.75 -22.63 -31.22
N GLN A 206 -18.00 -21.73 -31.86
CA GLN A 206 -18.46 -21.07 -33.08
C GLN A 206 -17.45 -21.36 -34.19
N LYS A 207 -17.62 -22.51 -34.86
CA LYS A 207 -16.98 -22.77 -36.16
C LYS A 207 -17.82 -22.12 -37.26
N GLY A 208 -17.53 -20.86 -37.54
CA GLY A 208 -17.68 -20.32 -38.88
C GLY A 208 -16.51 -20.79 -39.74
N SER A 209 -16.70 -21.82 -40.57
CA SER A 209 -15.79 -22.11 -41.69
C SER A 209 -16.60 -22.11 -42.97
N ASN A 210 -16.47 -21.01 -43.71
CA ASN A 210 -16.94 -20.88 -45.07
C ASN A 210 -15.77 -21.11 -46.04
N ALA A 211 -16.07 -21.77 -47.15
CA ALA A 211 -15.33 -21.84 -48.41
C ALA A 211 -14.22 -22.92 -48.59
N LYS A 212 -14.47 -23.96 -49.41
CA LYS A 212 -14.23 -23.94 -50.88
C LYS A 212 -14.34 -25.32 -51.56
N ARG A 213 -15.00 -25.28 -52.73
CA ARG A 213 -14.67 -25.90 -54.04
C ARG A 213 -14.98 -27.40 -54.33
N ARG A 214 -15.85 -27.54 -55.34
CA ARG A 214 -15.70 -28.29 -56.62
C ARG A 214 -15.19 -29.74 -56.56
N LYS A 215 -16.05 -30.66 -57.02
CA LYS A 215 -15.89 -31.37 -58.30
C LYS A 215 -17.26 -31.72 -58.86
#